data_AF-A0A3D5VJF9-F1
#
_entry.id   AF-A0A3D5VJF9-F1
#
_cell.length_a   1.000
_cell.length_b   1.000
_cell.length_c   1.000
_cell.angle_alpha   90.00
_cell.angle_beta   90.00
_cell.angle_gamma   90.00
#
_symmetry.space_group_name_H-M   'P 1'
#
loop_
_entity.id
_entity.type
_entity.pdbx_description
1 polymer ?
#
loop_
_entity_poly.entity_id
_entity_poly.type
_entity_poly.pdbx_seq_one_letter_code
_entity_poly.pdbx_strand_id
1 'polypeptide(L)' 'KELGERDGASEDAEHFRELLAKAVMPDDSRAKIEKEIDRLERTPPASPENVVLRNYLEWTLSLPWGKESQDRLD' A
#
# COMPACT_ATOMS: atom_id res chain seq x y z
N LYS A 1 2.95 21.82 -18.09
CA LYS A 1 4.04 20.83 -17.99
C LYS A 1 3.82 20.04 -16.69
N GLU A 2 2.65 19.40 -16.54
CA GLU A 2 2.20 18.76 -15.28
C GLU A 2 1.32 17.52 -15.50
N LEU A 3 1.17 17.06 -16.75
CA LEU A 3 0.29 15.93 -17.07
C LEU A 3 0.94 14.59 -16.70
N GLY A 4 2.25 14.41 -16.95
CA GLY A 4 2.93 13.14 -16.68
C GLY A 4 3.22 12.82 -15.20
N GLU A 5 3.21 13.80 -14.30
CA GLU A 5 3.44 13.55 -12.87
C GLU A 5 2.20 12.98 -12.17
N ARG A 6 1.00 13.37 -12.63
CA ARG A 6 -0.27 12.83 -12.09
C ARG A 6 -0.52 11.41 -12.56
N ASP A 7 -0.07 11.07 -13.78
CA ASP A 7 -0.17 9.72 -14.31
C ASP A 7 0.63 8.73 -13.45
N GLY A 8 1.88 9.05 -13.10
CA GLY A 8 2.71 8.17 -12.27
C GLY A 8 2.17 7.96 -10.84
N ALA A 9 1.65 9.01 -10.19
CA ALA A 9 1.04 8.87 -8.87
C ALA A 9 -0.24 8.02 -8.89
N SER A 10 -1.02 8.12 -9.97
CA SER A 10 -2.25 7.35 -10.16
C SER A 10 -1.96 5.88 -10.44
N GLU A 11 -0.96 5.59 -11.29
CA GLU A 11 -0.50 4.23 -11.58
C GLU A 11 0.02 3.50 -10.33
N ASP A 12 0.86 4.17 -9.52
CA ASP A 12 1.35 3.61 -8.25
C ASP A 12 0.18 3.31 -7.29
N ALA A 13 -0.79 4.22 -7.18
CA ALA A 13 -1.94 4.02 -6.31
C ALA A 13 -2.80 2.83 -6.78
N GLU A 14 -3.05 2.71 -8.08
CA GLU A 14 -3.79 1.57 -8.66
C GLU A 14 -3.08 0.25 -8.39
N HIS A 15 -1.75 0.20 -8.55
CA HIS A 15 -0.95 -0.97 -8.21
C HIS A 15 -1.15 -1.43 -6.76
N PHE A 16 -1.10 -0.51 -5.79
CA PHE A 16 -1.32 -0.87 -4.39
C PHE A 16 -2.78 -1.27 -4.09
N ARG A 17 -3.77 -0.72 -4.80
CA ARG A 17 -5.18 -1.16 -4.68
C ARG A 17 -5.33 -2.62 -5.14
N GLU A 18 -4.65 -3.02 -6.20
CA GLU A 18 -4.67 -4.42 -6.66
C GLU A 18 -4.04 -5.38 -5.65
N LEU A 19 -2.92 -4.99 -5.03
CA LEU A 19 -2.27 -5.77 -3.97
C LEU A 19 -3.17 -5.90 -2.75
N LEU A 20 -3.79 -4.79 -2.33
CA LEU A 20 -4.72 -4.77 -1.21
C LEU A 20 -5.95 -5.65 -1.45
N ALA A 21 -6.49 -5.69 -2.68
CA ALA A 21 -7.62 -6.54 -3.04
C ALA A 21 -7.29 -8.04 -2.88
N LYS A 22 -6.02 -8.43 -3.05
CA LYS A 22 -5.54 -9.82 -2.91
C LYS A 22 -5.14 -10.18 -1.49
N ALA A 23 -4.87 -9.18 -0.64
CA ALA A 23 -4.43 -9.39 0.74
C ALA A 23 -5.59 -9.80 1.65
N VAL A 24 -5.36 -10.79 2.51
CA VAL A 24 -6.34 -11.28 3.50
C VAL A 24 -6.02 -10.66 4.86
N MET A 25 -6.41 -9.40 5.05
CA MET A 25 -6.14 -8.63 6.27
C MET A 25 -7.42 -8.24 7.01
N PRO A 26 -7.36 -7.95 8.33
CA PRO A 26 -8.49 -7.44 9.09
C PRO A 26 -9.04 -6.12 8.54
N ASP A 27 -10.33 -5.87 8.73
CA ASP A 27 -11.02 -4.68 8.19
C ASP A 27 -10.39 -3.36 8.64
N ASP A 28 -9.99 -3.27 9.91
CA ASP A 28 -9.33 -2.06 10.45
C ASP A 28 -7.98 -1.79 9.75
N SER A 29 -7.21 -2.84 9.48
CA SER A 29 -5.95 -2.74 8.74
C SER A 29 -6.21 -2.36 7.28
N ARG A 30 -7.20 -2.99 6.63
CA ARG A 30 -7.59 -2.66 5.26
C ARG A 30 -7.97 -1.20 5.12
N ALA A 31 -8.88 -0.70 5.96
CA ALA A 31 -9.33 0.68 5.94
C ALA A 31 -8.18 1.68 6.18
N LYS A 32 -7.16 1.31 6.96
CA LYS A 32 -5.97 2.13 7.15
C LYS A 32 -5.10 2.16 5.89
N ILE A 33 -4.89 1.02 5.25
CA ILE A 33 -4.09 0.93 4.01
C ILE A 33 -4.78 1.66 2.85
N GLU A 34 -6.10 1.57 2.71
CA GLU A 34 -6.87 2.34 1.71
C GLU A 34 -6.63 3.84 1.85
N LYS A 35 -6.68 4.36 3.08
CA LYS A 35 -6.41 5.79 3.34
C LYS A 35 -4.99 6.21 2.97
N GLU A 36 -4.00 5.36 3.21
CA GLU A 36 -2.61 5.66 2.83
C GLU A 36 -2.40 5.59 1.31
N ILE A 37 -3.11 4.70 0.60
CA ILE A 37 -3.11 4.66 -0.88
C ILE A 37 -3.74 5.95 -1.45
N ASP A 38 -4.87 6.38 -0.91
CA ASP A 38 -5.53 7.62 -1.31
C ASP A 38 -4.68 8.88 -1.01
N ARG A 39 -3.80 8.80 -0.01
CA ARG A 39 -2.81 9.82 0.29
C ARG A 39 -1.64 9.77 -0.70
N LEU A 40 -1.19 8.58 -1.07
CA LEU A 40 -0.13 8.39 -2.06
C LEU A 40 -0.53 9.02 -3.40
N GLU A 41 -1.74 8.77 -3.88
CA GLU A 41 -2.27 9.32 -5.15
C GLU A 41 -2.24 10.86 -5.20
N ARG A 42 -2.43 11.51 -4.06
CA ARG A 42 -2.43 12.97 -3.94
C ARG A 42 -1.05 13.55 -3.66
N THR A 43 -0.07 12.73 -3.29
CA THR A 43 1.28 13.16 -2.96
C THR A 43 2.13 13.23 -4.23
N PRO A 44 2.76 14.39 -4.55
CA PRO A 44 3.62 14.51 -5.72
C PRO A 44 4.71 13.43 -5.76
N PRO A 45 4.94 12.74 -6.90
CA PRO A 45 5.92 11.65 -6.99
C PRO A 45 7.34 12.04 -6.59
N ALA A 46 7.72 13.30 -6.83
CA ALA A 46 9.04 13.82 -6.47
C ALA A 46 9.21 14.13 -4.97
N SER A 47 8.14 14.04 -4.17
CA SER A 47 8.19 14.35 -2.73
C SER A 47 8.87 13.21 -1.94
N PRO A 48 9.73 13.54 -0.95
CA PRO A 48 10.25 12.55 0.00
C PRO A 48 9.14 11.76 0.72
N GLU A 49 7.99 12.40 0.94
CA GLU A 49 6.80 11.76 1.54
C GLU A 49 6.24 10.63 0.67
N ASN A 50 6.26 10.79 -0.66
CA ASN A 50 5.79 9.77 -1.59
C ASN A 50 6.65 8.51 -1.46
N VAL A 51 7.98 8.66 -1.39
CA VAL A 51 8.92 7.55 -1.20
C VAL A 51 8.64 6.80 0.11
N VAL A 52 8.39 7.52 1.20
CA VAL A 52 8.06 6.92 2.50
C VAL A 52 6.74 6.15 2.44
N LEU A 53 5.72 6.72 1.80
CA LEU A 53 4.41 6.08 1.62
C LEU A 53 4.51 4.79 0.80
N ARG A 54 5.21 4.81 -0.34
CA ARG A 54 5.42 3.62 -1.19
C ARG A 54 6.11 2.51 -0.41
N ASN A 55 7.17 2.84 0.31
CA ASN A 55 7.89 1.86 1.13
C ASN A 55 6.99 1.28 2.23
N TYR A 56 6.22 2.12 2.93
CA TYR A 56 5.30 1.64 3.95
C TYR A 56 4.24 0.68 3.38
N LEU A 57 3.63 1.04 2.25
CA LEU A 57 2.61 0.22 1.59
C LEU A 57 3.19 -1.11 1.10
N GLU A 58 4.36 -1.09 0.45
CA GLU A 58 5.06 -2.28 -0.03
C GLU A 58 5.34 -3.27 1.11
N TRP A 59 5.98 -2.78 2.19
CA TRP A 59 6.31 -3.60 3.33
C TRP A 59 5.06 -4.18 3.98
N THR A 60 4.04 -3.35 4.18
CA THR A 60 2.82 -3.80 4.86
C THR A 60 2.05 -4.83 4.04
N LEU A 61 1.96 -4.65 2.72
CA LEU A 61 1.26 -5.57 1.83
C LEU A 61 2.05 -6.86 1.55
N SER A 62 3.38 -6.85 1.73
CA SER A 62 4.21 -8.04 1.62
C SER A 62 4.06 -9.03 2.78
N LEU A 63 3.47 -8.60 3.90
CA LEU A 63 3.31 -9.45 5.07
C LEU A 63 2.33 -10.61 4.79
N PRO A 64 2.56 -11.80 5.39
CA PRO A 64 1.74 -12.98 5.15
C PRO A 64 0.43 -12.91 5.96
N TRP A 65 -0.40 -11.90 5.68
CA TRP A 65 -1.69 -11.71 6.35
C TRP A 65 -2.57 -12.98 6.23
N GLY A 66 -3.21 -13.35 7.34
CA GLY A 66 -4.06 -14.54 7.41
C GLY A 66 -3.30 -15.87 7.32
N LYS A 67 -1.96 -15.87 7.33
CA LYS A 67 -1.15 -17.09 7.47
C LYS A 67 -0.59 -17.17 8.87
N GLU A 68 -0.95 -18.25 9.56
CA GLU A 68 -0.44 -18.58 10.88
C GLU A 68 0.35 -19.88 10.79
N SER A 69 1.49 -19.95 11.48
CA SER A 69 2.20 -21.21 11.65
C SER A 69 1.56 -22.02 12.76
N GLN A 70 1.45 -23.33 12.57
CA GLN A 70 1.08 -24.22 13.67
C GLN A 70 2.21 -24.25 14.68
N ASP A 71 1.95 -23.70 15.87
CA ASP A 71 2.91 -23.70 16.97
C ASP A 71 3.18 -25.13 17.44
N ARG A 72 4.44 -25.43 17.78
CA ARG A 72 4.87 -26.72 18.33
C ARG A 72 5.61 -26.45 19.62
N LEU A 73 4.85 -26.19 20.68
CA LEU A 73 5.33 -26.15 22.05
C LEU A 73 5.32 -27.59 22.58
N ASP A 74 6.45 -28.29 22.43
CA ASP A 74 6.78 -29.51 23.17
C ASP A 74 7.70 -29.16 24.36
#